data_AF-A0A6N4QLQ3-F1
#
_entry.id   AF-A0A6N4QLQ3-F1
#
_cell.length_a   1.000
_cell.length_b   1.000
_cell.length_c   1.000
_cell.angle_alpha   90.00
_cell.angle_beta   90.00
_cell.angle_gamma   90.00
#
_symmetry.space_group_name_H-M   'P 1'
#
loop_
_entity.id
_entity.type
_entity.pdbx_description
1 polymer ?
#
loop_
_entity_poly.entity_id
_entity_poly.type
_entity_poly.pdbx_seq_one_letter_code
_entity_poly.pdbx_strand_id
1 'polypeptide(L)'
;MELVNDFLSWAWARHHNPLSWYIRPIMLIPFCFFAYRQSAKGIILTLVALATSMFWFPAPNPPSAEAIHFLEMEKEYLTSDWTFGKILVGLIVPIGFILLGIAFWKRSLFYGALVANLMVISKVIWSTVNDAENSVGTIYLPTIVGVLLFNSLFYYLAKRKKKEVS
;
A
#
# COMPACT_ATOMS: atom_id res chain seq x y z
N MET A 1 18.71 8.65 -21.64
CA MET A 1 17.26 8.53 -21.89
C MET A 1 16.85 7.08 -22.10
N GLU A 2 17.56 6.31 -22.94
CA GLU A 2 17.29 4.88 -23.16
C GLU A 2 17.33 4.04 -21.87
N LEU A 3 18.41 4.11 -21.08
CA LEU A 3 18.53 3.37 -19.81
C LEU A 3 17.35 3.58 -18.85
N VAL A 4 16.80 4.81 -18.79
CA VAL A 4 15.67 5.14 -17.91
C VAL A 4 14.39 4.51 -18.44
N ASN A 5 14.16 4.60 -19.76
CA ASN A 5 13.00 3.98 -20.40
C ASN A 5 13.07 2.45 -20.32
N ASP A 6 14.25 1.86 -20.46
CA ASP A 6 14.48 0.42 -20.32
C ASP A 6 14.20 -0.03 -18.88
N PHE A 7 14.68 0.71 -17.89
CA PHE A 7 14.38 0.42 -16.49
C PHE A 7 12.88 0.54 -16.18
N LEU A 8 12.21 1.60 -16.66
CA LEU A 8 10.78 1.80 -16.42
C LEU A 8 9.92 0.73 -17.09
N SER A 9 10.25 0.34 -18.32
CA SER A 9 9.54 -0.75 -19.02
C SER A 9 9.78 -2.10 -18.35
N TRP A 10 11.01 -2.37 -17.91
CA TRP A 10 11.36 -3.57 -17.13
C TRP A 10 10.61 -3.64 -15.79
N ALA A 11 10.48 -2.51 -15.10
CA ALA A 11 9.75 -2.41 -13.84
C ALA A 11 8.23 -2.54 -14.06
N TRP A 12 7.71 -1.91 -15.11
CA TRP A 12 6.29 -1.98 -15.49
C TRP A 12 5.85 -3.41 -15.81
N ALA A 13 6.66 -4.15 -16.57
CA ALA A 13 6.38 -5.55 -16.88
C ALA A 13 6.28 -6.42 -15.61
N ARG A 14 7.11 -6.14 -14.60
CA ARG A 14 7.08 -6.83 -13.30
C ARG A 14 5.92 -6.42 -12.41
N HIS A 15 5.43 -5.19 -12.58
CA HIS A 15 4.30 -4.70 -11.79
C HIS A 15 3.02 -5.49 -12.04
N HIS A 16 2.89 -6.14 -13.20
CA HIS A 16 1.78 -7.04 -13.50
C HIS A 16 1.73 -8.28 -12.60
N ASN A 17 2.79 -8.56 -11.83
CA ASN A 17 2.80 -9.69 -10.91
C ASN A 17 1.94 -9.41 -9.67
N PRO A 18 0.92 -10.24 -9.37
CA PRO A 18 0.04 -10.04 -8.22
C PRO A 18 0.72 -9.96 -6.87
N LEU A 19 1.85 -10.66 -6.71
CA LEU A 19 2.63 -10.64 -5.48
C LEU A 19 3.10 -9.24 -5.10
N SER A 20 3.30 -8.36 -6.11
CA SER A 20 3.67 -6.96 -5.89
C SER A 20 2.57 -6.14 -5.20
N TRP A 21 1.30 -6.53 -5.30
CA TRP A 21 0.20 -5.90 -4.57
C TRP A 21 0.05 -6.50 -3.17
N TYR A 22 0.20 -7.83 -3.00
CA TYR A 22 0.11 -8.48 -1.68
C TYR A 22 1.25 -8.08 -0.73
N ILE A 23 2.45 -7.84 -1.24
CA ILE A 23 3.58 -7.45 -0.40
C ILE A 23 3.40 -6.04 0.22
N ARG A 24 2.64 -5.15 -0.44
CA ARG A 24 2.47 -3.75 -0.01
C ARG A 24 1.79 -3.64 1.37
N PRO A 25 0.63 -4.29 1.63
CA PRO A 25 0.11 -4.39 2.98
C PRO A 25 1.12 -5.01 3.93
N ILE A 26 1.80 -6.10 3.57
CA ILE A 26 2.77 -6.74 4.48
C ILE A 26 3.89 -5.76 4.88
N MET A 27 4.35 -4.89 3.96
CA MET A 27 5.38 -3.86 4.20
C MET A 27 4.92 -2.71 5.10
N LEU A 28 3.62 -2.53 5.30
CA LEU A 28 3.13 -1.59 6.31
C LEU A 28 3.44 -2.09 7.73
N ILE A 29 3.67 -3.39 7.97
CA ILE A 29 3.98 -3.94 9.29
C ILE A 29 5.36 -3.45 9.77
N PRO A 30 6.47 -3.64 9.01
CA PRO A 30 7.75 -3.10 9.41
C PRO A 30 7.74 -1.57 9.47
N PHE A 31 6.97 -0.87 8.62
CA PHE A 31 6.79 0.58 8.73
C PHE A 31 6.21 0.97 10.10
N CYS A 32 5.10 0.35 10.50
CA CYS A 32 4.47 0.56 11.80
C CYS A 32 5.40 0.20 12.97
N PHE A 33 6.19 -0.88 12.83
CA PHE A 33 7.19 -1.28 13.82
C PHE A 33 8.29 -0.23 13.99
N PHE A 34 8.88 0.28 12.91
CA PHE A 34 9.92 1.29 13.01
C PHE A 34 9.39 2.64 13.47
N ALA A 35 8.16 2.99 13.10
CA ALA A 35 7.46 4.14 13.66
C ALA A 35 7.25 3.99 15.17
N TYR A 36 6.83 2.82 15.64
CA TYR A 36 6.70 2.52 17.07
C TYR A 36 8.03 2.60 17.83
N ARG A 37 9.12 2.15 17.19
CA ARG A 37 10.49 2.26 17.69
C ARG A 37 11.10 3.65 17.53
N GLN A 38 10.36 4.61 16.97
CA GLN A 38 10.79 5.97 16.72
C GLN A 38 12.09 6.04 15.88
N SER A 39 12.25 5.11 14.94
CA SER A 39 13.42 5.01 14.07
C SER A 39 13.14 5.63 12.70
N ALA A 40 13.56 6.89 12.51
CA ALA A 40 13.42 7.58 11.23
C ALA A 40 14.12 6.83 10.09
N LYS A 41 15.30 6.26 10.33
CA LYS A 41 16.02 5.44 9.34
C LYS A 41 15.23 4.20 8.93
N GLY A 42 14.62 3.53 9.90
CA GLY A 42 13.77 2.36 9.63
C GLY A 42 12.52 2.72 8.84
N ILE A 43 11.88 3.84 9.16
CA ILE A 43 10.74 4.37 8.40
C ILE A 43 11.14 4.63 6.94
N ILE A 44 12.23 5.38 6.71
CA ILE A 44 12.72 5.68 5.36
C ILE A 44 13.03 4.39 4.59
N LEU A 45 13.72 3.44 5.22
CA LEU A 45 14.02 2.14 4.60
C LEU A 45 12.74 1.41 4.17
N THR A 46 11.71 1.38 5.01
CA THR A 46 10.44 0.73 4.66
C THR A 46 9.66 1.46 3.58
N LEU A 47 9.75 2.78 3.50
CA LEU A 47 9.13 3.55 2.41
C LEU A 47 9.82 3.27 1.06
N VAL A 48 11.16 3.19 1.06
CA VAL A 48 11.93 2.79 -0.13
C VAL A 48 11.60 1.35 -0.54
N ALA A 49 11.51 0.44 0.44
CA ALA A 49 11.12 -0.94 0.18
C ALA A 49 9.71 -1.01 -0.44
N LEU A 50 8.76 -0.26 0.11
CA LEU A 50 7.40 -0.19 -0.43
C LEU A 50 7.38 0.37 -1.86
N ALA A 51 8.10 1.47 -2.12
CA ALA A 51 8.15 2.09 -3.46
C ALA A 51 8.77 1.15 -4.50
N THR A 52 9.81 0.41 -4.14
CA THR A 52 10.50 -0.52 -5.04
C THR A 52 9.80 -1.87 -5.17
N SER A 53 8.90 -2.21 -4.24
CA SER A 53 8.19 -3.51 -4.21
C SER A 53 7.40 -3.83 -5.49
N MET A 54 7.06 -2.81 -6.29
CA MET A 54 6.36 -2.98 -7.57
C MET A 54 7.13 -3.86 -8.58
N PHE A 55 8.46 -3.97 -8.46
CA PHE A 55 9.29 -4.71 -9.41
C PHE A 55 10.18 -5.79 -8.77
N TRP A 56 9.87 -6.22 -7.53
CA TRP A 56 10.65 -7.27 -6.85
C TRP A 56 10.42 -8.67 -7.43
N PHE A 57 9.22 -8.91 -7.97
CA PHE A 57 8.81 -10.21 -8.49
C PHE A 57 9.04 -10.29 -10.00
N PRO A 58 9.28 -11.49 -10.56
CA PRO A 58 9.47 -11.66 -12.00
C PRO A 58 8.18 -11.28 -12.77
N ALA A 59 8.36 -10.83 -14.01
CA ALA A 59 7.22 -10.54 -14.88
C ALA A 59 6.43 -11.84 -15.14
N PRO A 60 5.09 -11.82 -14.98
CA PRO A 60 4.28 -12.99 -15.25
C PRO A 60 4.28 -13.31 -16.75
N ASN A 61 4.21 -14.60 -17.09
CA ASN A 61 4.12 -15.05 -18.47
C ASN A 61 3.11 -16.22 -18.57
N PRO A 62 1.87 -15.97 -19.04
CA PRO A 62 1.30 -14.68 -19.44
C PRO A 62 0.84 -13.80 -18.25
N PRO A 63 0.75 -12.46 -18.41
CA PRO A 63 0.05 -11.58 -17.46
C PRO A 63 -1.47 -11.84 -17.47
N SER A 64 -2.15 -11.62 -16.34
CA SER A 64 -3.62 -11.72 -16.27
C SER A 64 -4.30 -10.52 -16.92
N ALA A 65 -5.46 -10.74 -17.54
CA ALA A 65 -6.23 -9.65 -18.17
C ALA A 65 -6.60 -8.55 -17.16
N GLU A 66 -7.01 -8.94 -15.96
CA GLU A 66 -7.31 -8.02 -14.86
C GLU A 66 -6.12 -7.10 -14.53
N ALA A 67 -4.91 -7.67 -14.46
CA ALA A 67 -3.70 -6.90 -14.17
C ALA A 67 -3.36 -5.91 -15.28
N ILE A 68 -3.54 -6.32 -16.54
CA ILE A 68 -3.28 -5.46 -17.70
C ILE A 68 -4.23 -4.25 -17.67
N HIS A 69 -5.54 -4.51 -17.62
CA HIS A 69 -6.55 -3.44 -17.65
C HIS A 69 -6.42 -2.48 -16.47
N PHE A 70 -6.26 -3.02 -15.26
CA PHE A 70 -6.12 -2.20 -14.06
C PHE A 70 -4.88 -1.30 -14.12
N LEU A 71 -3.75 -1.82 -14.58
CA LEU A 71 -2.51 -1.05 -14.69
C LEU A 71 -2.56 -0.04 -15.84
N GLU A 72 -3.22 -0.35 -16.95
CA GLU A 72 -3.46 0.61 -18.03
C GLU A 72 -4.31 1.78 -17.53
N MET A 73 -5.41 1.50 -16.81
CA MET A 73 -6.23 2.51 -16.15
C MET A 73 -5.40 3.32 -15.15
N GLU A 74 -4.62 2.68 -14.27
CA GLU A 74 -3.81 3.40 -13.27
C GLU A 74 -2.77 4.30 -13.94
N LYS A 75 -2.16 3.84 -15.04
CA LYS A 75 -1.23 4.63 -15.85
C LYS A 75 -1.93 5.85 -16.46
N GLU A 76 -3.05 5.65 -17.16
CA GLU A 76 -3.82 6.73 -17.77
C GLU A 76 -4.28 7.74 -16.72
N TYR A 77 -4.79 7.25 -15.58
CA TYR A 77 -5.16 8.09 -14.46
C TYR A 77 -3.98 8.91 -13.98
N LEU A 78 -2.78 8.36 -13.84
CA LEU A 78 -1.62 9.11 -13.34
C LEU A 78 -1.05 10.10 -14.35
N THR A 79 -1.04 9.75 -15.64
CA THR A 79 -0.45 10.57 -16.71
C THR A 79 -1.37 11.64 -17.30
N SER A 80 -2.68 11.54 -17.05
CA SER A 80 -3.64 12.59 -17.42
C SER A 80 -3.44 13.88 -16.60
N ASP A 81 -4.13 14.94 -17.01
CA ASP A 81 -4.05 16.25 -16.35
C ASP A 81 -4.39 16.17 -14.86
N TRP A 82 -3.58 16.87 -14.05
CA TRP A 82 -3.79 16.96 -12.60
C TRP A 82 -4.74 18.10 -12.26
N THR A 83 -6.03 17.79 -12.24
CA THR A 83 -7.05 18.71 -11.70
C THR A 83 -6.89 18.89 -10.20
N PHE A 84 -7.46 19.96 -9.65
CA PHE A 84 -7.47 20.19 -8.20
C PHE A 84 -8.05 18.99 -7.43
N GLY A 85 -9.12 18.37 -7.93
CA GLY A 85 -9.69 17.17 -7.31
C GLY A 85 -8.73 15.99 -7.29
N LYS A 86 -8.01 15.74 -8.38
CA LYS A 86 -7.00 14.67 -8.47
C LYS A 86 -5.83 14.92 -7.53
N ILE A 87 -5.41 16.17 -7.34
CA ILE A 87 -4.41 16.55 -6.33
C ILE A 87 -4.89 16.18 -4.93
N LEU A 88 -6.13 16.55 -4.56
CA LEU A 88 -6.70 16.23 -3.25
C LEU A 88 -6.75 14.71 -2.99
N VAL A 89 -7.17 13.93 -3.99
CA VAL A 89 -7.16 12.46 -3.91
C VAL A 89 -5.73 11.93 -3.77
N GLY A 90 -4.78 12.47 -4.55
CA GLY A 90 -3.37 12.11 -4.46
C GLY A 90 -2.76 12.37 -3.08
N LEU A 91 -3.18 13.43 -2.39
CA LEU A 91 -2.71 13.78 -1.04
C LEU A 91 -3.18 12.80 0.05
N ILE A 92 -4.23 12.01 -0.20
CA ILE A 92 -4.71 11.00 0.77
C ILE A 92 -3.59 10.00 1.10
N VAL A 93 -2.78 9.62 0.12
CA VAL A 93 -1.67 8.67 0.31
C VAL A 93 -0.61 9.22 1.28
N PRO A 94 0.09 10.34 1.01
CA PRO A 94 1.10 10.86 1.93
C PRO A 94 0.51 11.25 3.29
N ILE A 95 -0.70 11.82 3.34
CA ILE A 95 -1.35 12.15 4.62
C ILE A 95 -1.63 10.87 5.42
N GLY A 96 -2.11 9.81 4.78
CA GLY A 96 -2.33 8.51 5.41
C GLY A 96 -1.05 7.95 6.04
N PHE A 97 0.07 7.95 5.30
CA PHE A 97 1.36 7.51 5.83
C PHE A 97 1.86 8.37 7.00
N ILE A 98 1.69 9.69 6.94
CA ILE A 98 2.07 10.59 8.03
C ILE A 98 1.24 10.29 9.28
N LEU A 99 -0.09 10.19 9.15
CA LEU A 99 -0.99 9.91 10.27
C LEU A 99 -0.72 8.53 10.88
N LEU A 100 -0.47 7.52 10.05
CA LEU A 100 -0.12 6.17 10.49
C LEU A 100 1.22 6.19 11.25
N GLY A 101 2.22 6.88 10.70
CA GLY A 101 3.51 7.10 11.34
C GLY A 101 3.36 7.77 12.71
N ILE A 102 2.60 8.87 12.80
CA ILE A 102 2.33 9.59 14.05
C ILE A 102 1.63 8.70 15.08
N ALA A 103 0.62 7.92 14.65
CA ALA A 103 -0.13 7.05 15.53
C ALA A 103 0.79 6.02 16.22
N PHE A 104 1.68 5.37 15.45
CA PHE A 104 2.65 4.43 15.99
C PHE A 104 3.79 5.12 16.74
N TRP A 105 4.24 6.29 16.31
CA TRP A 105 5.22 7.11 17.03
C TRP A 105 4.76 7.47 18.44
N LYS A 106 3.46 7.76 18.60
CA LYS A 106 2.78 7.98 19.89
C LYS A 106 2.32 6.67 20.57
N ARG A 107 2.70 5.51 20.03
CA ARG A 107 2.38 4.17 20.55
C ARG A 107 0.88 3.90 20.72
N SER A 108 0.04 4.53 19.90
CA SER A 108 -1.41 4.31 19.91
C SER A 108 -1.81 3.24 18.90
N LEU A 109 -2.06 2.03 19.41
CA LEU A 109 -2.54 0.91 18.60
C LEU A 109 -3.94 1.17 18.02
N PHE A 110 -4.81 1.87 18.76
CA PHE A 110 -6.16 2.19 18.30
C PHE A 110 -6.15 3.15 17.11
N TYR A 111 -5.45 4.28 17.22
CA TYR A 111 -5.35 5.23 16.11
C TYR A 111 -4.57 4.62 14.94
N GLY A 112 -3.57 3.78 15.20
CA GLY A 112 -2.85 3.04 14.16
C GLY A 112 -3.79 2.13 13.36
N ALA A 113 -4.63 1.35 14.04
CA ALA A 113 -5.63 0.52 13.38
C ALA A 113 -6.66 1.37 12.62
N LEU A 114 -7.16 2.46 13.21
CA LEU A 114 -8.13 3.35 12.56
C LEU A 114 -7.57 3.92 11.24
N VAL A 115 -6.37 4.51 11.27
CA VAL A 115 -5.75 5.09 10.07
C VAL A 115 -5.47 4.03 9.01
N ALA A 116 -4.97 2.85 9.40
CA ALA A 116 -4.73 1.76 8.46
C ALA A 116 -6.01 1.32 7.74
N ASN A 117 -7.12 1.16 8.47
CA ASN A 117 -8.42 0.79 7.87
C ASN A 117 -8.95 1.92 6.96
N LEU A 118 -8.79 3.19 7.35
CA LEU A 118 -9.16 4.32 6.48
C LEU A 118 -8.36 4.34 5.17
N MET A 119 -7.05 4.10 5.22
CA MET A 119 -6.21 4.00 4.01
C MET A 119 -6.68 2.89 3.06
N VAL A 120 -7.05 1.73 3.61
CA VAL A 120 -7.59 0.62 2.82
C VAL A 120 -8.94 1.01 2.19
N ILE A 121 -9.86 1.57 2.97
CA ILE A 121 -11.17 2.03 2.48
C ILE A 121 -10.98 3.04 1.35
N SER A 122 -10.08 4.02 1.51
CA SER A 122 -9.78 4.99 0.46
C SER A 122 -9.25 4.33 -0.81
N LYS A 123 -8.34 3.35 -0.71
CA LYS A 123 -7.81 2.65 -1.89
C LYS A 123 -8.87 1.78 -2.56
N VAL A 124 -9.73 1.11 -1.79
CA VAL A 124 -10.87 0.33 -2.31
C VAL A 124 -11.86 1.23 -3.04
N ILE A 125 -12.31 2.33 -2.43
CA ILE A 125 -13.22 3.29 -3.06
C ILE A 125 -12.63 3.83 -4.37
N TRP A 126 -11.36 4.25 -4.34
CA TRP A 126 -10.68 4.74 -5.54
C TRP A 126 -10.63 3.67 -6.63
N SER A 127 -10.32 2.43 -6.28
CA SER A 127 -10.29 1.29 -7.20
C SER A 127 -11.67 1.04 -7.83
N THR A 128 -12.72 1.00 -7.01
CA THR A 128 -14.10 0.77 -7.47
C THR A 128 -14.59 1.89 -8.39
N VAL A 129 -14.25 3.14 -8.11
CA VAL A 129 -14.68 4.28 -8.92
C VAL A 129 -14.00 4.30 -10.29
N ASN A 130 -12.74 3.86 -10.39
CA ASN A 130 -11.98 3.95 -11.63
C ASN A 130 -11.99 2.66 -12.46
N ASP A 131 -12.06 1.48 -11.83
CA ASP A 131 -12.04 0.19 -12.55
C ASP A 131 -12.61 -0.96 -11.70
N ALA A 132 -13.91 -0.93 -11.40
CA ALA A 132 -14.54 -1.94 -10.55
C ALA A 132 -14.38 -3.38 -11.06
N GLU A 133 -14.42 -3.57 -12.39
CA GLU A 133 -14.40 -4.89 -13.04
C GLU A 133 -13.05 -5.60 -12.84
N ASN A 134 -11.94 -4.87 -12.94
CA ASN A 134 -10.60 -5.44 -12.80
C ASN A 134 -10.02 -5.31 -11.39
N SER A 135 -10.77 -4.74 -10.44
CA SER A 135 -10.30 -4.47 -9.07
C SER A 135 -10.20 -5.70 -8.15
N VAL A 136 -10.87 -6.81 -8.49
CA VAL A 136 -11.00 -7.98 -7.59
C VAL A 136 -9.63 -8.60 -7.28
N GLY A 137 -8.92 -9.06 -8.31
CA GLY A 137 -7.61 -9.72 -8.17
C GLY A 137 -6.47 -8.76 -7.84
N THR A 138 -6.60 -7.50 -8.23
CA THR A 138 -5.53 -6.49 -8.18
C THR A 138 -5.53 -5.70 -6.86
N ILE A 139 -6.71 -5.34 -6.33
CA ILE A 139 -6.84 -4.51 -5.13
C ILE A 139 -7.68 -5.18 -4.03
N TYR A 140 -8.86 -5.74 -4.33
CA TYR A 140 -9.74 -6.24 -3.27
C TYR A 140 -9.14 -7.43 -2.52
N LEU A 141 -8.58 -8.43 -3.21
CA LEU A 141 -7.96 -9.56 -2.52
C LEU A 141 -6.71 -9.16 -1.71
N PRO A 142 -5.74 -8.39 -2.26
CA PRO A 142 -4.62 -7.87 -1.47
C PRO A 142 -5.04 -7.05 -0.25
N THR A 143 -6.07 -6.21 -0.38
CA THR A 143 -6.56 -5.39 0.74
C THR A 143 -7.24 -6.23 1.81
N ILE A 144 -8.03 -7.26 1.46
CA ILE A 144 -8.63 -8.20 2.42
C ILE A 144 -7.54 -8.91 3.22
N VAL A 145 -6.53 -9.47 2.53
CA VAL A 145 -5.39 -10.13 3.18
C VAL A 145 -4.66 -9.14 4.10
N GLY A 146 -4.42 -7.93 3.62
CA GLY A 146 -3.80 -6.86 4.41
C GLY A 146 -4.59 -6.55 5.69
N VAL A 147 -5.89 -6.28 5.57
CA VAL A 147 -6.79 -5.95 6.69
C VAL A 147 -6.82 -7.07 7.72
N LEU A 148 -6.94 -8.32 7.29
CA LEU A 148 -6.93 -9.47 8.20
C LEU A 148 -5.60 -9.55 8.95
N LEU A 149 -4.47 -9.51 8.25
CA LEU A 149 -3.15 -9.58 8.87
C LEU A 149 -2.92 -8.42 9.85
N PHE A 150 -3.22 -7.18 9.45
CA PHE A 150 -3.04 -6.00 10.28
C PHE A 150 -3.90 -6.02 11.53
N ASN A 151 -5.21 -6.23 11.36
CA ASN A 151 -6.13 -6.15 12.48
C ASN A 151 -5.93 -7.33 13.45
N SER A 152 -5.62 -8.54 12.95
CA SER A 152 -5.27 -9.67 13.81
C SER A 152 -4.00 -9.41 14.61
N LEU A 153 -2.96 -8.84 13.99
CA LEU A 153 -1.72 -8.48 14.69
C LEU A 153 -1.97 -7.41 15.76
N PHE A 154 -2.68 -6.34 15.44
CA PHE A 154 -2.94 -5.26 16.41
C PHE A 154 -3.88 -5.70 17.53
N TYR A 155 -4.88 -6.54 17.24
CA TYR A 155 -5.70 -7.17 18.25
C TYR A 155 -4.87 -8.00 19.23
N TYR A 156 -3.96 -8.84 18.70
CA TYR A 156 -3.05 -9.65 19.52
C TYR A 156 -2.14 -8.78 20.41
N LEU A 157 -1.53 -7.73 19.84
CA LEU A 157 -0.67 -6.81 20.58
C LEU A 157 -1.44 -6.03 21.66
N ALA A 158 -2.65 -5.57 21.35
CA ALA A 158 -3.51 -4.89 22.32
C ALA A 158 -3.89 -5.82 23.48
N LYS A 159 -4.22 -7.09 23.19
CA LYS A 159 -4.53 -8.10 24.21
C LYS A 159 -3.33 -8.40 25.11
N ARG A 160 -2.12 -8.50 24.55
CA ARG A 160 -0.88 -8.68 25.33
C ARG A 160 -0.63 -7.51 26.27
N LYS A 161 -0.71 -6.28 25.77
CA LYS A 161 -0.52 -5.06 26.58
C LYS A 161 -1.51 -4.99 27.74
N LYS A 162 -2.76 -5.43 27.55
CA LYS A 162 -3.76 -5.46 28.64
C LYS A 162 -3.40 -6.48 29.73
N LYS A 163 -2.86 -7.64 29.36
CA LYS A 163 -2.42 -8.68 30.32
C LYS A 163 -1.18 -8.28 31.13
N GLU A 164 -0.29 -7.47 30.57
CA GLU A 164 0.90 -6.98 31.29
C GLU A 164 0.56 -5.90 32.34
N VAL A 165 -0.62 -5.28 32.24
CA VAL A 165 -1.07 -4.19 33.12
C VAL A 165 -2.05 -4.68 34.20
N SER A 166 -2.60 -5.89 34.07
CA SER A 166 -3.50 -6.54 35.05
C SER A 166 -2.74 -7.43 36.02
#